data_AF-A0A1H3F8G6-F1
#
_entry.id   AF-A0A1H3F8G6-F1
#
_cell.length_a   1.000
_cell.length_b   1.000
_cell.length_c   1.000
_cell.angle_alpha   90.00
_cell.angle_beta   90.00
_cell.angle_gamma   90.00
#
_symmetry.space_group_name_H-M   'P 1'
#
loop_
_entity.id
_entity.type
_entity.pdbx_description
1 polymer ?
#
loop_
_entity_poly.entity_id
_entity_poly.type
_entity_poly.pdbx_seq_one_letter_code
_entity_poly.pdbx_strand_id
1 'polypeptide(L)'
;MVALIQLAGIPRSTYYNLIKRMSQPDSNADLESEIQSIYMEHEGRYGYRRIRDELEIRGRKVNHKKIQRLMKKMGLKCLVRMKKYKSYKGTVGKTAPNHLDRQFTAEAPKMRSG
;
A
#
# COMPACT_ATOMS: atom_id res chain seq x y z
N MET A 1 -35.53 18.08 -14.71
CA MET A 1 -34.31 18.38 -13.92
C MET A 1 -34.52 19.47 -12.87
N VAL A 2 -35.13 20.62 -13.17
CA VAL A 2 -35.35 21.70 -12.17
C VAL A 2 -36.22 21.26 -10.98
N ALA A 3 -37.30 20.52 -11.22
CA ALA A 3 -38.20 20.03 -10.17
C ALA A 3 -37.53 19.08 -9.16
N LEU A 4 -36.61 18.22 -9.62
CA LEU A 4 -35.85 17.30 -8.75
C LEU A 4 -34.86 18.05 -7.85
N ILE A 5 -34.23 19.11 -8.37
CA ILE A 5 -33.27 19.94 -7.61
C ILE A 5 -33.99 20.76 -6.54
N GLN A 6 -35.17 21.29 -6.86
CA GLN A 6 -36.03 21.99 -5.90
C GLN A 6 -36.52 21.05 -4.79
N LEU A 7 -36.94 19.83 -5.14
CA LEU A 7 -37.35 18.83 -4.15
C LEU A 7 -36.20 18.43 -3.21
N ALA A 8 -34.97 18.37 -3.72
CA ALA A 8 -33.77 18.06 -2.94
C ALA A 8 -33.26 19.24 -2.08
N GLY A 9 -33.85 20.44 -2.18
CA GLY A 9 -33.42 21.63 -1.42
C GLY A 9 -32.05 22.18 -1.80
N ILE A 10 -31.50 21.81 -2.96
CA ILE A 10 -30.17 22.25 -3.39
C ILE A 10 -30.30 23.54 -4.22
N PRO A 11 -29.52 24.60 -3.94
CA PRO A 11 -29.52 25.79 -4.78
C PRO A 11 -29.12 25.48 -6.23
N ARG A 12 -29.82 26.08 -7.19
CA ARG A 12 -29.58 25.85 -8.62
C ARG A 12 -28.13 26.11 -9.03
N SER A 13 -27.51 27.17 -8.50
CA SER A 13 -26.10 27.51 -8.72
C SER A 13 -25.15 26.40 -8.24
N THR A 14 -25.42 25.81 -7.08
CA THR A 14 -24.66 24.69 -6.53
C THR A 14 -24.71 23.47 -7.44
N TYR A 15 -25.89 23.13 -7.96
CA TYR A 15 -26.06 22.02 -8.89
C TYR A 15 -25.23 22.18 -10.17
N TYR A 16 -25.34 23.33 -10.84
CA TYR A 16 -24.57 23.56 -12.07
C TYR A 16 -23.06 23.69 -11.81
N ASN A 17 -22.66 24.23 -10.66
CA ASN A 17 -21.25 24.24 -10.23
C ASN A 17 -20.71 22.82 -10.01
N LEU A 18 -21.50 21.92 -9.41
CA LEU A 18 -21.14 20.51 -9.24
C LEU A 18 -21.00 19.81 -10.60
N ILE A 19 -21.98 19.97 -11.49
CA ILE A 19 -21.90 19.40 -12.85
C ILE A 19 -20.68 19.93 -13.60
N LYS A 20 -20.41 21.24 -13.52
CA LYS A 20 -19.25 21.85 -14.18
C LYS A 20 -17.93 21.26 -13.65
N ARG A 21 -17.82 21.01 -12.34
CA ARG A 21 -16.65 20.35 -11.73
C ARG A 21 -16.54 18.88 -12.13
N MET A 22 -17.64 18.16 -12.19
CA MET A 22 -17.67 16.74 -12.59
C MET A 22 -17.35 16.54 -14.08
N SER A 23 -17.68 17.53 -14.92
CA SER A 23 -17.39 17.51 -16.36
C SER A 23 -15.95 17.88 -16.70
N GLN A 24 -15.11 18.26 -15.73
CA GLN A 24 -13.71 18.54 -16.01
C GLN A 24 -12.95 17.24 -16.29
N PRO A 25 -12.13 17.18 -17.36
CA PRO A 25 -11.33 16.00 -17.66
C PRO A 25 -10.38 15.71 -16.51
N ASP A 26 -10.25 14.43 -16.12
CA ASP A 26 -9.31 14.03 -15.08
C ASP A 26 -7.89 14.20 -15.60
N SER A 27 -7.24 15.29 -15.21
CA SER A 27 -5.84 15.57 -15.54
C SER A 27 -4.88 14.46 -15.10
N ASN A 28 -5.31 13.53 -14.23
CA ASN A 28 -4.49 12.40 -13.79
C ASN A 28 -4.71 11.13 -14.59
N ALA A 29 -5.64 11.09 -15.56
CA ALA A 29 -5.98 9.87 -16.30
C ALA A 29 -4.74 9.22 -16.94
N ASP A 30 -3.89 10.00 -17.61
CA ASP A 30 -2.66 9.50 -18.23
C ASP A 30 -1.69 8.90 -17.21
N LEU A 31 -1.55 9.56 -16.06
CA LEU A 31 -0.69 9.09 -14.98
C LEU A 31 -1.25 7.85 -14.29
N GLU A 32 -2.57 7.76 -14.13
CA GLU A 32 -3.26 6.58 -13.60
C GLU A 32 -3.03 5.36 -14.51
N SER A 33 -3.19 5.54 -15.81
CA SER A 33 -2.92 4.50 -16.82
C SER A 33 -1.46 4.02 -16.79
N GLU A 34 -0.51 4.96 -16.70
CA GLU A 34 0.92 4.63 -16.63
C GLU A 34 1.27 3.89 -15.33
N ILE A 35 0.73 4.32 -14.19
CA ILE A 35 0.89 3.62 -12.90
C ILE A 35 0.32 2.19 -12.99
N GLN A 36 -0.84 2.02 -13.63
CA GLN A 36 -1.47 0.71 -13.81
C GLN A 36 -0.63 -0.20 -14.71
N SER A 37 -0.07 0.34 -15.80
CA SER A 37 0.83 -0.38 -16.69
C SER A 37 2.07 -0.91 -15.95
N ILE A 38 2.78 -0.03 -15.22
CA ILE A 38 3.94 -0.41 -14.39
C ILE A 38 3.55 -1.46 -13.35
N TYR A 39 2.39 -1.27 -12.70
CA TYR A 39 1.92 -2.21 -11.69
C TYR A 39 1.67 -3.61 -12.27
N MET A 40 1.07 -3.70 -13.46
CA MET A 40 0.80 -4.97 -14.14
C MET A 40 2.09 -5.62 -14.67
N GLU A 41 3.00 -4.83 -15.24
CA GLU A 41 4.32 -5.29 -15.71
C GLU A 41 5.11 -5.99 -14.60
N HIS A 42 5.01 -5.48 -13.37
CA HIS A 42 5.68 -6.08 -12.20
C HIS A 42 4.78 -7.01 -11.38
N GLU A 43 3.67 -7.51 -11.96
CA GLU A 43 2.76 -8.48 -11.34
C GLU A 43 2.25 -8.05 -9.95
N GLY A 44 2.02 -6.74 -9.76
CA GLY A 44 1.58 -6.16 -8.50
C GLY A 44 2.59 -6.20 -7.35
N ARG A 45 3.86 -6.53 -7.63
CA ARG A 45 4.92 -6.53 -6.61
C ARG A 45 5.40 -5.14 -6.24
N TYR A 46 5.11 -4.14 -7.07
CA TYR A 46 5.58 -2.78 -6.88
C TYR A 46 4.56 -1.95 -6.11
N GLY A 47 5.02 -1.36 -4.99
CA GLY A 47 4.29 -0.32 -4.28
C GLY A 47 4.65 1.07 -4.79
N TYR A 48 3.99 2.11 -4.26
CA TYR A 48 4.12 3.50 -4.70
C TYR A 48 5.56 4.04 -4.75
N ARG A 49 6.46 3.52 -3.90
CA ARG A 49 7.89 3.90 -3.90
C ARG A 49 8.61 3.39 -5.15
N ARG A 50 8.44 2.10 -5.48
CA ARG A 50 9.06 1.51 -6.67
C ARG A 50 8.43 2.04 -7.95
N ILE A 51 7.12 2.27 -7.95
CA ILE A 51 6.44 2.90 -9.09
C ILE A 51 6.96 4.31 -9.33
N ARG A 52 7.25 5.10 -8.27
CA ARG A 52 7.93 6.39 -8.42
C ARG A 52 9.28 6.23 -9.12
N ASP A 53 10.09 5.27 -8.67
CA ASP A 53 11.42 5.06 -9.22
C ASP A 53 11.35 4.69 -10.70
N GLU A 54 10.43 3.80 -11.08
CA GLU A 54 10.17 3.46 -12.49
C GLU A 54 9.66 4.65 -13.31
N LEU A 55 8.78 5.48 -12.76
CA LEU A 55 8.32 6.71 -13.42
C LEU A 55 9.48 7.69 -13.63
N GLU A 56 10.39 7.82 -12.66
CA GLU A 56 11.57 8.67 -12.78
C GLU A 56 12.55 8.14 -13.83
N ILE A 57 12.74 6.81 -13.91
CA ILE A 57 13.51 6.15 -14.98
C ILE A 57 12.89 6.40 -16.35
N ARG A 58 11.55 6.41 -16.46
CA ARG A 58 10.81 6.74 -17.69
C ARG A 58 10.76 8.25 -17.98
N GLY A 59 11.48 9.08 -17.21
CA GLY A 59 11.59 10.52 -17.42
C GLY A 59 10.43 11.34 -16.85
N ARG A 60 9.51 10.73 -16.10
CA ARG A 60 8.35 11.40 -15.51
C ARG A 60 8.52 11.59 -14.00
N LYS A 61 8.93 12.79 -13.60
CA LYS A 61 9.12 13.11 -12.18
C LYS A 61 7.79 13.43 -11.49
N VAL A 62 7.34 12.54 -10.61
CA VAL A 62 6.08 12.72 -9.84
C VAL A 62 6.34 12.52 -8.35
N ASN A 63 5.71 13.37 -7.52
CA ASN A 63 5.79 13.22 -6.07
C ASN A 63 5.19 11.89 -5.60
N HIS A 64 5.93 11.14 -4.79
CA HIS A 64 5.49 9.87 -4.21
C HIS A 64 4.13 9.94 -3.49
N LYS A 65 3.79 11.08 -2.87
CA LYS A 65 2.48 11.29 -2.23
C LYS A 65 1.33 11.27 -3.25
N LYS A 66 1.55 11.85 -4.43
CA LYS A 66 0.57 11.86 -5.52
C LYS A 66 0.34 10.44 -6.03
N ILE A 67 1.42 9.70 -6.30
CA ILE A 67 1.36 8.29 -6.72
C ILE A 67 0.62 7.44 -5.69
N GLN A 68 0.96 7.59 -4.39
CA GLN A 68 0.29 6.86 -3.31
C GLN A 68 -1.22 7.13 -3.27
N ARG A 69 -1.63 8.40 -3.45
CA ARG A 69 -3.04 8.78 -3.50
C ARG A 69 -3.77 8.15 -4.69
N LEU A 70 -3.15 8.17 -5.88
CA LEU A 70 -3.73 7.59 -7.09
C LEU A 70 -3.83 6.07 -7.00
N MET A 71 -2.79 5.38 -6.51
CA MET A 71 -2.86 3.95 -6.24
C MET A 71 -3.99 3.60 -5.27
N LYS A 72 -4.17 4.39 -4.20
CA LYS A 72 -5.27 4.19 -3.25
C LYS A 72 -6.63 4.40 -3.91
N LYS A 73 -6.78 5.43 -4.76
CA LYS A 73 -8.01 5.69 -5.55
C LYS A 73 -8.34 4.49 -6.46
N MET A 74 -7.34 3.90 -7.09
CA MET A 74 -7.48 2.72 -7.97
C MET A 74 -7.54 1.38 -7.21
N GLY A 75 -7.38 1.37 -5.89
CA GLY A 75 -7.35 0.14 -5.08
C GLY A 75 -6.09 -0.72 -5.25
N LEU A 76 -5.03 -0.20 -5.90
CA LEU A 76 -3.78 -0.92 -6.11
C LEU A 76 -2.96 -1.01 -4.82
N LYS A 77 -2.53 -2.22 -4.46
CA LYS A 77 -1.71 -2.49 -3.28
C LYS A 77 -0.56 -3.41 -3.63
N CYS A 78 0.61 -3.18 -3.05
CA CYS A 78 1.72 -4.11 -3.18
C CYS A 78 1.33 -5.48 -2.62
N LEU A 79 1.42 -6.53 -3.44
CA LEU A 79 1.08 -7.90 -3.06
C LEU A 79 2.17 -8.56 -2.20
N VAL A 80 3.40 -8.04 -2.24
CA VAL A 80 4.52 -8.62 -1.51
C VAL A 80 4.37 -8.36 -0.01
N ARG A 81 4.28 -9.45 0.76
CA ARG A 81 4.28 -9.38 2.22
C ARG A 81 5.64 -8.94 2.72
N MET A 82 5.66 -7.95 3.60
CA MET A 82 6.91 -7.51 4.24
C MET A 82 7.49 -8.67 5.07
N LYS A 83 8.75 -9.03 4.76
CA LYS A 83 9.50 -10.02 5.54
C LYS A 83 9.73 -9.45 6.95
N LYS A 84 9.28 -10.16 7.98
CA LYS A 84 9.63 -9.83 9.36
C LYS A 84 11.11 -10.13 9.58
N TYR A 85 11.82 -9.20 10.22
CA TYR A 85 13.20 -9.42 10.64
C TYR A 85 13.28 -10.62 11.60
N LYS A 86 14.31 -11.44 11.43
CA LYS A 86 14.66 -12.55 12.33
C LYS A 86 16.16 -12.45 12.60
N SER A 87 16.52 -12.13 13.84
CA SER A 87 17.93 -12.06 14.29
C SER A 87 18.57 -13.44 14.44
N TYR A 88 17.76 -14.43 14.83
CA TYR A 88 18.20 -15.82 14.98
C TYR A 88 18.46 -16.44 13.61
N LYS A 89 19.74 -16.74 13.33
CA LYS A 89 20.20 -17.39 12.09
C LYS A 89 20.33 -18.92 12.22
N GLY A 90 19.81 -19.52 13.30
CA GLY A 90 20.09 -20.90 13.69
C GLY A 90 21.18 -20.97 14.78
N THR A 91 21.68 -22.18 15.07
CA THR A 91 22.87 -22.40 15.91
C THR A 91 24.12 -21.95 15.15
N VAL A 92 24.37 -20.64 15.17
CA VAL A 92 25.61 -20.04 14.67
C VAL A 92 26.52 -19.69 15.84
N GLY A 93 27.69 -20.35 15.91
CA GLY A 93 28.72 -20.12 16.92
C GLY A 93 29.02 -21.35 17.79
N LYS A 94 30.11 -21.27 18.57
CA LYS A 94 30.42 -22.26 19.61
C LYS A 94 29.49 -21.99 20.80
N THR A 95 28.57 -22.90 21.08
CA THR A 95 27.79 -22.87 22.33
C THR A 95 28.77 -22.94 23.50
N ALA A 96 28.67 -22.00 24.45
CA ALA A 96 29.50 -22.04 25.64
C ALA A 96 29.23 -23.32 26.44
N PRO A 97 30.25 -23.92 27.08
CA PRO A 97 30.03 -25.07 27.95
C PRO A 97 29.04 -24.73 29.07
N ASN A 98 28.21 -25.70 29.44
CA ASN A 98 27.28 -25.56 30.54
C ASN A 98 28.01 -25.60 31.89
N HIS A 99 28.62 -24.49 32.30
CA HIS A 99 29.39 -24.41 33.54
C HIS A 99 28.55 -24.52 34.83
N LEU A 100 27.22 -24.50 34.71
CA LEU A 100 26.30 -24.55 35.84
C LEU A 100 25.56 -25.90 35.93
N ASP A 101 25.89 -26.86 35.06
CA ASP A 101 25.22 -28.17 34.92
C ASP A 101 23.68 -28.09 34.92
N ARG A 102 23.14 -27.01 34.33
CA ARG A 102 21.69 -26.78 34.31
C ARG A 102 21.04 -27.52 33.15
N GLN A 103 19.89 -28.13 33.43
CA GLN A 103 19.02 -28.75 32.42
C GLN A 103 18.31 -27.64 31.62
N PHE A 104 18.85 -27.26 30.46
CA PHE A 104 18.22 -26.29 29.54
C PHE A 104 17.24 -26.93 28.56
N THR A 105 17.24 -28.27 28.49
CA THR A 105 16.32 -29.08 27.70
C THR A 105 15.16 -29.52 28.59
N ALA A 106 13.95 -29.21 28.18
CA ALA A 106 12.73 -29.72 28.81
C ALA A 106 12.14 -30.79 27.89
N GLU A 107 11.88 -31.99 28.44
CA GLU A 107 11.28 -33.10 27.68
C GLU A 107 9.79 -32.86 27.36
N ALA A 108 9.12 -32.02 28.16
CA ALA A 108 7.72 -31.68 27.97
C ALA A 108 7.47 -30.18 28.25
N PRO A 109 6.56 -29.53 27.51
CA PRO A 109 6.16 -28.16 27.81
C PRO A 109 5.50 -28.10 29.19
N LYS A 110 5.87 -27.12 30.02
CA LYS A 110 5.23 -26.88 31.33
C LYS A 110 3.72 -26.70 31.13
N MET A 111 2.93 -27.69 31.56
CA MET A 111 1.48 -27.57 31.65
C MET A 111 1.15 -26.58 32.77
N ARG A 112 0.33 -25.57 32.46
CA ARG A 112 -0.21 -24.64 33.45
C ARG A 112 -1.19 -25.40 34.34
N SER A 113 -0.90 -25.52 35.63
CA SER A 113 -1.91 -25.82 36.64
C SER A 113 -2.86 -24.63 36.73
N GLY A 114 -4.15 -24.88 36.52
CA GLY A 114 -5.23 -23.88 36.61
C GLY A 114 -5.51 -23.44 38.04
#